data_AF-A0A645EMV7-F1
#
_entry.id   AF-A0A645EMV7-F1
#
_cell.length_a   1.000
_cell.length_b   1.000
_cell.length_c   1.000
_cell.angle_alpha   90.00
_cell.angle_beta   90.00
_cell.angle_gamma   90.00
#
_symmetry.space_group_name_H-M   'P 1'
#
loop_
_entity.id
_entity.type
_entity.pdbx_description
1 polymer ?
#
loop_
_entity_poly.entity_id
_entity_poly.type
_entity_poly.pdbx_seq_one_letter_code
_entity_poly.pdbx_strand_id
1 'polypeptide(L)'
;MLKSNSIEIEITNIMKNICDLVEKVFAIIKESENNYDNDISNDNLYLIENIYTERDLLIDKLKNILETTENIILLKNNPQWIRYTTEIINKENFNIDFFSKQIKITKNKLTELFNQKSLMIYNKKVELNYENKFL
;
A
#
# COMPACT_ATOMS: atom_id res chain seq x y z
N MET A 1 -27.35 -28.24 11.89
CA MET A 1 -26.07 -28.34 11.14
C MET A 1 -26.03 -27.56 9.82
N LEU A 2 -27.06 -26.81 9.43
CA LEU A 2 -27.05 -26.03 8.16
C LEU A 2 -26.37 -24.64 8.25
N LYS A 3 -26.31 -24.03 9.44
CA LYS A 3 -25.77 -22.67 9.64
C LYS A 3 -24.24 -22.58 9.52
N SER A 4 -23.52 -23.64 9.89
CA SER A 4 -22.06 -23.68 9.84
C SER A 4 -21.53 -23.67 8.40
N ASN A 5 -22.25 -24.30 7.47
CA ASN A 5 -21.84 -24.38 6.07
C ASN A 5 -22.05 -23.06 5.32
N SER A 6 -23.10 -22.28 5.66
CA SER A 6 -23.36 -20.98 5.03
C SER A 6 -22.34 -19.91 5.43
N ILE A 7 -21.91 -19.92 6.68
CA ILE A 7 -20.90 -18.97 7.20
C ILE A 7 -19.53 -19.24 6.57
N GLU A 8 -19.14 -20.51 6.44
CA GLU A 8 -17.88 -20.89 5.80
C GLU A 8 -17.82 -20.46 4.32
N ILE A 9 -18.92 -20.63 3.58
CA ILE A 9 -19.05 -20.15 2.20
C ILE A 9 -18.92 -18.63 2.14
N GLU A 10 -19.59 -17.90 3.03
CA GLU A 10 -19.51 -16.44 3.05
C GLU A 10 -18.09 -15.94 3.34
N ILE A 11 -17.42 -16.51 4.34
CA ILE A 11 -16.03 -16.17 4.67
C ILE A 11 -15.12 -16.46 3.48
N THR A 12 -15.28 -17.62 2.84
CA THR A 12 -14.49 -18.01 1.67
C THR A 12 -14.65 -17.02 0.52
N ASN A 13 -15.87 -16.54 0.27
CA ASN A 13 -16.14 -15.55 -0.77
C ASN A 13 -15.53 -14.19 -0.44
N ILE A 14 -15.62 -13.74 0.82
CA ILE A 14 -15.00 -12.48 1.25
C ILE A 14 -13.47 -12.56 1.10
N MET A 15 -12.86 -13.66 1.55
CA MET A 15 -11.42 -13.86 1.44
C MET A 15 -10.94 -13.94 -0.01
N LYS A 16 -11.71 -14.59 -0.88
CA LYS A 16 -11.44 -14.60 -2.32
C LYS A 16 -11.44 -13.18 -2.88
N ASN A 17 -12.48 -12.40 -2.57
CA ASN A 17 -12.59 -11.02 -3.06
C ASN A 17 -11.44 -10.14 -2.56
N ILE A 18 -11.04 -10.28 -1.28
CA ILE A 18 -9.86 -9.60 -0.74
C ILE A 18 -8.61 -10.02 -1.52
N CYS A 19 -8.41 -11.31 -1.75
CA CYS A 19 -7.28 -11.82 -2.51
C CYS A 19 -7.24 -11.28 -3.96
N ASP A 20 -8.39 -11.20 -4.63
CA ASP A 20 -8.52 -10.65 -5.98
C ASP A 20 -8.17 -9.15 -6.01
N LEU A 21 -8.57 -8.39 -4.99
CA LEU A 21 -8.22 -6.97 -4.84
C LEU A 21 -6.71 -6.77 -4.60
N VAL A 22 -6.12 -7.58 -3.72
CA VAL A 22 -4.68 -7.55 -3.45
C VAL A 22 -3.87 -7.92 -4.70
N GLU A 23 -4.32 -8.90 -5.49
CA GLU A 23 -3.70 -9.26 -6.77
C GLU A 23 -3.70 -8.08 -7.76
N LYS A 24 -4.80 -7.32 -7.84
CA LYS A 24 -4.86 -6.14 -8.71
C LYS A 24 -3.80 -5.09 -8.32
N VAL A 25 -3.67 -4.79 -7.03
CA VAL A 25 -2.63 -3.87 -6.55
C VAL A 25 -1.24 -4.41 -6.85
N PHE A 26 -0.99 -5.68 -6.57
CA PHE A 26 0.27 -6.34 -6.85
C PHE A 26 0.65 -6.25 -8.33
N ALA A 27 -0.30 -6.48 -9.24
CA ALA A 27 -0.07 -6.38 -10.67
C ALA A 27 0.34 -4.96 -11.10
N ILE A 28 -0.36 -3.93 -10.60
CA ILE A 28 -0.03 -2.53 -10.89
C ILE A 28 1.38 -2.18 -10.40
N ILE A 29 1.71 -2.58 -9.17
CA ILE A 29 3.04 -2.32 -8.58
C ILE A 29 4.13 -3.06 -9.36
N LYS A 30 3.89 -4.32 -9.72
CA LYS A 30 4.85 -5.13 -10.45
C LYS A 30 5.10 -4.59 -11.86
N GLU A 31 4.06 -4.09 -12.53
CA GLU A 31 4.24 -3.37 -13.81
C GLU A 31 5.12 -2.13 -13.62
N SER A 32 4.90 -1.39 -12.53
CA SER A 32 5.66 -0.17 -12.21
C SER A 32 7.13 -0.45 -11.85
N GLU A 33 7.43 -1.55 -11.14
CA GLU A 33 8.82 -1.97 -10.85
C GLU A 33 9.59 -2.46 -12.10
N ASN A 34 8.89 -2.81 -13.17
CA ASN A 34 9.52 -3.16 -14.45
C ASN A 34 9.74 -1.95 -15.36
N ASN A 35 9.20 -0.78 -15.01
CA ASN A 35 9.37 0.44 -15.77
C ASN A 35 10.66 1.17 -15.38
N TYR A 36 11.28 1.86 -16.35
CA TYR A 36 12.58 2.52 -16.17
C TYR A 36 12.62 3.51 -14.99
N ASP A 37 11.52 4.23 -14.77
CA ASP A 37 11.42 5.25 -13.71
C ASP A 37 11.02 4.65 -12.34
N ASN A 38 10.66 3.36 -12.29
CA ASN A 38 10.13 2.69 -11.09
C ASN A 38 9.01 3.48 -10.40
N ASP A 39 8.19 4.19 -11.17
CA ASP A 39 7.17 5.11 -10.67
C ASP A 39 5.76 4.61 -11.00
N ILE A 40 4.81 4.95 -10.14
CA ILE A 40 3.39 4.66 -10.34
C ILE A 40 2.73 5.94 -10.86
N SER A 41 2.03 5.85 -11.99
CA SER A 41 1.25 6.98 -12.51
C SER A 41 0.18 7.44 -11.52
N ASN A 42 -0.19 8.72 -11.54
CA ASN A 42 -1.24 9.24 -10.67
C ASN A 42 -2.57 8.47 -10.82
N ASP A 43 -2.93 8.09 -12.05
CA ASP A 43 -4.15 7.30 -12.31
C ASP A 43 -4.09 5.93 -11.62
N ASN A 44 -2.92 5.28 -11.64
CA ASN A 44 -2.70 4.01 -10.95
C ASN A 44 -2.68 4.19 -9.42
N LEU A 45 -2.18 5.31 -8.90
CA LEU A 45 -2.24 5.61 -7.46
C LEU A 45 -3.69 5.78 -6.99
N TYR A 46 -4.52 6.53 -7.72
CA TYR A 46 -5.95 6.65 -7.40
C TYR A 46 -6.68 5.30 -7.49
N LEU A 47 -6.33 4.48 -8.47
CA LEU A 47 -6.89 3.13 -8.59
C LEU A 47 -6.51 2.25 -7.38
N ILE A 48 -5.25 2.28 -6.95
CA ILE A 48 -4.77 1.54 -5.77
C ILE A 48 -5.51 2.01 -4.51
N GLU A 49 -5.69 3.32 -4.32
CA GLU A 49 -6.44 3.88 -3.18
C GLU A 49 -7.90 3.39 -3.15
N ASN A 50 -8.57 3.40 -4.30
CA ASN A 50 -9.93 2.88 -4.42
C ASN A 50 -10.00 1.36 -4.10
N ILE A 51 -9.04 0.58 -4.61
CA ILE A 51 -8.96 -0.86 -4.34
C ILE A 51 -8.74 -1.12 -2.85
N TYR A 52 -7.87 -0.37 -2.18
CA TYR A 52 -7.66 -0.50 -0.74
C TYR A 52 -8.88 -0.09 0.08
N THR A 53 -9.62 0.92 -0.36
CA THR A 53 -10.89 1.31 0.26
C THR A 53 -11.92 0.16 0.18
N GLU A 54 -12.07 -0.46 -1.00
CA GLU A 54 -12.95 -1.63 -1.18
C GLU A 54 -12.50 -2.83 -0.34
N ARG A 55 -11.19 -3.09 -0.30
CA ARG A 55 -10.60 -4.17 0.51
C ARG A 55 -10.90 -3.96 1.99
N ASP A 56 -10.78 -2.74 2.50
CA ASP A 56 -10.99 -2.44 3.91
C ASP A 56 -12.46 -2.64 4.32
N LEU A 57 -13.41 -2.32 3.44
CA LEU A 57 -14.84 -2.65 3.64
C LEU A 57 -15.07 -4.17 3.77
N LEU A 58 -14.39 -4.98 2.94
CA LEU A 58 -14.46 -6.44 3.01
C LEU A 58 -13.80 -6.99 4.28
N ILE A 59 -12.68 -6.40 4.71
CA ILE A 59 -12.01 -6.75 5.97
C ILE A 59 -12.92 -6.46 7.15
N ASP A 60 -13.61 -5.32 7.17
CA ASP A 60 -14.54 -5.00 8.24
C ASP A 60 -15.76 -5.93 8.25
N LYS A 61 -16.27 -6.28 7.07
CA LYS A 61 -17.30 -7.32 6.96
C LYS A 61 -16.80 -8.67 7.51
N LEU A 62 -15.56 -9.05 7.20
CA LEU A 62 -14.94 -10.27 7.70
C LEU A 62 -14.80 -10.23 9.22
N LYS A 63 -14.33 -9.12 9.80
CA LYS A 63 -14.23 -8.94 11.26
C LYS A 63 -15.57 -9.17 11.95
N ASN A 64 -16.65 -8.59 11.42
CA ASN A 64 -18.00 -8.75 11.97
C ASN A 64 -18.45 -10.22 11.98
N ILE A 65 -18.08 -11.00 10.96
CA ILE A 65 -18.39 -12.43 10.91
C ILE A 65 -17.54 -13.22 11.92
N LEU A 66 -16.29 -12.79 12.14
CA LEU A 66 -15.33 -13.46 13.02
C LEU A 66 -15.45 -13.09 14.50
N GLU A 67 -16.42 -12.26 14.91
CA GLU A 67 -16.57 -11.82 16.30
C GLU A 67 -16.80 -12.97 17.30
N THR A 68 -17.22 -14.15 16.84
CA THR A 68 -17.45 -15.31 17.70
C THR A 68 -16.30 -16.33 17.63
N THR A 69 -15.90 -16.86 18.79
CA THR A 69 -14.83 -17.86 18.92
C THR A 69 -15.12 -19.14 18.13
N GLU A 70 -16.39 -19.53 17.97
CA GLU A 70 -16.79 -20.69 17.17
C GLU A 70 -16.41 -20.52 15.69
N ASN A 71 -16.59 -19.32 15.12
CA ASN A 71 -16.26 -19.04 13.73
C ASN A 71 -14.74 -19.07 13.48
N ILE A 72 -13.94 -18.65 14.46
CA ILE A 72 -12.48 -18.71 14.38
C ILE A 72 -11.99 -20.17 14.40
N ILE A 73 -12.58 -21.01 15.27
CA ILE A 73 -12.21 -22.43 15.37
C ILE A 73 -12.51 -23.17 14.06
N LEU A 74 -13.63 -22.86 13.40
CA LEU A 74 -13.98 -23.43 12.08
C LEU A 74 -12.90 -23.17 11.02
N LEU A 75 -12.20 -22.04 11.08
CA LEU A 75 -11.23 -21.63 10.06
C LEU A 75 -9.80 -22.11 10.30
N LYS A 76 -9.43 -22.43 11.55
CA LYS A 76 -8.04 -22.70 11.94
C LYS A 76 -7.36 -23.78 11.07
N ASN A 77 -8.12 -24.76 10.59
CA ASN A 77 -7.64 -25.84 9.74
C ASN A 77 -8.27 -25.85 8.34
N ASN A 78 -8.97 -24.78 7.95
CA ASN A 78 -9.59 -24.70 6.64
C ASN A 78 -8.52 -24.45 5.56
N PRO A 79 -8.34 -25.34 4.57
CA PRO A 79 -7.29 -25.18 3.56
C PRO A 79 -7.44 -23.92 2.69
N GLN A 80 -8.68 -23.50 2.41
CA GLN A 80 -8.94 -22.29 1.61
C GLN A 80 -8.57 -21.04 2.40
N TRP A 81 -8.91 -21.00 3.69
CA TRP A 81 -8.49 -19.91 4.58
C TRP A 81 -6.96 -19.76 4.61
N ILE A 82 -6.25 -20.87 4.84
CA ILE A 82 -4.78 -20.89 4.87
C ILE A 82 -4.20 -20.43 3.53
N ARG A 83 -4.76 -20.90 2.41
CA ARG A 83 -4.33 -20.49 1.07
C ARG A 83 -4.48 -18.98 0.86
N TYR A 84 -5.68 -18.44 1.06
CA TYR A 84 -5.93 -17.02 0.81
C TYR A 84 -5.12 -16.12 1.75
N THR A 85 -5.04 -16.45 3.04
CA THR A 85 -4.21 -15.68 3.98
C THR A 85 -2.74 -15.68 3.57
N THR A 86 -2.20 -16.82 3.15
CA THR A 86 -0.82 -16.92 2.67
C THR A 86 -0.59 -16.07 1.42
N GLU A 87 -1.50 -16.14 0.44
CA GLU A 87 -1.42 -15.34 -0.79
C GLU A 87 -1.50 -13.84 -0.52
N ILE A 88 -2.43 -13.42 0.35
CA ILE A 88 -2.59 -12.01 0.76
C ILE A 88 -1.32 -11.52 1.44
N ILE A 89 -0.80 -12.25 2.44
CA ILE A 89 0.41 -11.85 3.18
C ILE A 89 1.61 -11.70 2.24
N ASN A 90 1.82 -12.66 1.35
CA ASN A 90 2.98 -12.62 0.44
C ASN A 90 2.93 -11.40 -0.49
N LYS A 91 1.76 -11.08 -1.04
CA LYS A 91 1.58 -9.95 -1.96
C LYS A 91 1.62 -8.61 -1.23
N GLU A 92 1.00 -8.51 -0.06
CA GLU A 92 1.04 -7.28 0.74
C GLU A 92 2.44 -6.97 1.24
N ASN A 93 3.24 -7.98 1.64
CA ASN A 93 4.64 -7.76 2.00
C ASN A 93 5.42 -7.14 0.84
N PHE A 94 5.22 -7.65 -0.38
CA PHE A 94 5.83 -7.07 -1.57
C PHE A 94 5.36 -5.61 -1.82
N ASN A 95 4.05 -5.36 -1.72
CA ASN A 95 3.48 -4.02 -1.91
C ASN A 95 4.04 -3.01 -0.88
N ILE A 96 4.12 -3.43 0.39
CA ILE A 96 4.69 -2.63 1.50
C ILE A 96 6.16 -2.32 1.25
N ASP A 97 6.95 -3.31 0.81
CA ASP A 97 8.36 -3.13 0.50
C ASP A 97 8.55 -2.13 -0.65
N PHE A 98 7.73 -2.22 -1.69
CA PHE A 98 7.74 -1.27 -2.80
C PHE A 98 7.47 0.17 -2.32
N PHE A 99 6.36 0.40 -1.62
CA PHE A 99 6.01 1.74 -1.16
C PHE A 99 7.04 2.29 -0.15
N SER A 100 7.62 1.42 0.69
CA SER A 100 8.70 1.80 1.61
C SER A 100 9.94 2.30 0.87
N LYS A 101 10.32 1.64 -0.24
CA LYS A 101 11.39 2.12 -1.13
C LYS A 101 11.04 3.49 -1.73
N GLN A 102 9.82 3.66 -2.23
CA GLN A 102 9.37 4.92 -2.84
C GLN A 102 9.38 6.08 -1.84
N ILE A 103 8.87 5.87 -0.63
CA ILE A 103 8.90 6.88 0.45
C ILE A 103 10.35 7.30 0.75
N LYS A 104 11.29 6.34 0.80
CA LYS A 104 12.70 6.63 1.01
C LYS A 104 13.30 7.47 -0.13
N ILE A 105 12.99 7.13 -1.38
CA ILE A 105 13.45 7.88 -2.56
C ILE A 105 12.91 9.31 -2.52
N THR A 106 11.60 9.48 -2.28
CA THR A 106 10.96 10.79 -2.20
C THR A 106 11.53 11.63 -1.07
N LYS A 107 11.78 11.03 0.11
CA LYS A 107 12.42 11.71 1.23
C LYS A 107 13.82 12.24 0.88
N ASN A 108 14.61 11.45 0.16
CA ASN A 108 15.94 11.87 -0.28
C ASN A 108 15.85 13.03 -1.28
N LYS A 109 14.96 12.93 -2.29
CA LYS A 109 14.72 14.01 -3.26
C LYS A 109 14.28 15.31 -2.58
N LEU A 110 13.36 15.24 -1.62
CA LEU A 110 12.90 16.40 -0.85
C LEU A 110 14.04 17.04 -0.04
N THR A 111 14.91 16.23 0.55
CA THR A 111 16.07 16.71 1.31
C THR A 111 17.07 17.42 0.39
N GLU A 112 17.32 16.87 -0.80
CA GLU A 112 18.18 17.49 -1.80
C GLU A 112 17.62 18.85 -2.26
N LEU A 113 16.33 18.91 -2.60
CA LEU A 113 15.64 20.15 -2.98
C LEU A 113 15.73 21.21 -1.86
N PHE A 114 15.56 20.79 -0.60
CA PHE A 114 15.70 21.69 0.54
C PHE A 114 17.12 22.25 0.69
N ASN A 115 18.14 21.41 0.50
CA ASN A 115 19.55 21.83 0.55
C ASN A 115 19.88 22.79 -0.60
N GLN A 116 19.43 22.49 -1.83
CA GLN A 116 19.61 23.36 -2.99
C GLN A 116 18.97 24.73 -2.76
N LYS A 117 17.73 24.77 -2.26
CA LYS A 117 17.03 26.03 -1.96
C LYS A 117 17.74 26.83 -0.87
N SER A 118 18.24 26.15 0.17
CA SER A 118 18.99 26.80 1.26
C SER A 118 20.29 27.43 0.74
N LEU A 119 21.01 26.74 -0.14
CA LEU A 119 22.22 27.25 -0.78
C LEU A 119 21.93 28.46 -1.68
N MET A 120 20.84 28.42 -2.47
CA MET A 120 20.41 29.56 -3.28
C MET A 120 20.11 30.80 -2.43
N ILE A 121 19.42 30.63 -1.30
CA ILE A 121 19.13 31.73 -0.37
C ILE A 121 20.42 32.30 0.22
N TYR A 122 21.36 31.43 0.60
CA TYR A 122 22.66 31.86 1.11
C TYR A 122 23.44 32.65 0.06
N ASN A 123 23.58 32.14 -1.16
CA ASN A 123 24.30 32.80 -2.24
C ASN A 123 23.72 34.18 -2.55
N LYS A 124 22.38 34.29 -2.62
CA LYS A 124 21.70 35.58 -2.83
C LYS A 124 21.98 36.60 -1.72
N LYS A 125 22.06 36.17 -0.46
CA LYS A 125 22.43 37.05 0.66
C LYS A 125 23.89 37.50 0.56
N VAL A 126 24.78 36.61 0.14
CA VAL A 126 26.19 36.93 -0.07
C VAL A 126 26.33 37.97 -1.19
N GLU A 127 25.69 37.77 -2.34
CA GLU A 127 25.68 38.72 -3.46
C GLU A 127 25.22 40.12 -3.03
N LEU A 128 24.08 40.22 -2.34
CA LEU A 128 23.56 41.50 -1.82
C LEU A 128 24.53 42.18 -0.85
N ASN A 129 25.20 41.40 0.01
CA ASN A 129 26.20 41.95 0.95
C ASN A 129 27.47 42.43 0.24
N TYR A 130 27.84 41.79 -0.88
CA TYR A 130 28.94 42.25 -1.71
C TYR A 130 28.57 43.55 -2.44
N GLU A 131 27.40 43.63 -3.07
CA GLU A 131 26.93 44.84 -3.77
C GLU A 131 26.87 46.08 -2.85
N ASN A 132 26.37 45.92 -1.63
CA ASN A 132 26.30 47.01 -0.64
C ASN A 132 27.67 47.45 -0.08
N LYS A 133 28.74 46.67 -0.25
CA LYS A 133 30.11 47.05 0.17
C LYS A 133 30.83 47.95 -0.83
N PHE A 134 30.32 48.06 -2.05
CA PHE A 134 30.94 48.84 -3.13
C PHE A 134 30.09 50.08 -3.54
N LEU A 135 29.07 50.41 -2.75
CA LEU A 135 28.31 51.66 -2.78
C LEU A 135 28.69 52.54 -1.59
#